data_AF-A0A926Q2M0-F1
#
_entry.id   AF-A0A926Q2M0-F1
#
_cell.length_a   1.000
_cell.length_b   1.000
_cell.length_c   1.000
_cell.angle_alpha   90.00
_cell.angle_beta   90.00
_cell.angle_gamma   90.00
#
_symmetry.space_group_name_H-M   'P 1'
#
loop_
_entity.id
_entity.type
_entity.pdbx_description
1 polymer ?
#
loop_
_entity_poly.entity_id
_entity_poly.type
_entity_poly.pdbx_seq_one_letter_code
_entity_poly.pdbx_strand_id
1 'polypeptide(L)'
;MGKKTKEEIKAGLREKYGVDKVYEWAGYADEPREKPLVDAVEHVAKELNFAPSYLYTIAIGEGLGVTYADILANYKDDVLKTDVSIDGYQSLGVDDFSSDFPRVKKYLPEDYNEGDEYTSKQIVRNEWGGETVVNSATFDGLKNALYGFGAILLHRRDRFLEHKREFKYGIPTEDQSAFWTYVYFQGEGTGRKYLENNGDMDYTSAPPSNVARIGGPDGIRYKALERLATWRYMKTKKIFSE
;
A
#
# COMPACT_ATOMS: atom_id res chain seq x y z
N MET A 1 31.75 13.05 -9.45
CA MET A 1 30.64 13.27 -8.49
C MET A 1 30.50 12.01 -7.66
N GLY A 2 30.62 12.10 -6.33
CA GLY A 2 30.50 10.94 -5.43
C GLY A 2 29.06 10.40 -5.42
N LYS A 3 28.90 9.08 -5.23
CA LYS A 3 27.58 8.48 -4.96
C LYS A 3 27.08 8.99 -3.61
N LYS A 4 25.86 9.52 -3.55
CA LYS A 4 25.21 9.89 -2.29
C LYS A 4 25.12 8.64 -1.38
N THR A 5 25.41 8.84 -0.11
CA THR A 5 25.19 7.86 0.95
C THR A 5 23.69 7.65 1.18
N LYS A 6 23.36 6.53 1.82
CA LYS A 6 21.98 6.21 2.24
C LYS A 6 21.34 7.34 3.07
N GLU A 7 22.06 7.88 4.04
CA GLU A 7 21.53 8.94 4.91
C GLU A 7 21.31 10.26 4.16
N GLU A 8 22.18 10.59 3.19
CA GLU A 8 21.98 11.75 2.31
C GLU A 8 20.76 11.59 1.40
N ILE A 9 20.51 10.38 0.88
CA ILE A 9 19.31 10.09 0.08
C ILE A 9 18.06 10.23 0.95
N LYS A 10 18.03 9.61 2.13
CA LYS A 10 16.89 9.70 3.05
C LYS A 10 16.66 11.14 3.52
N ALA A 11 17.71 11.90 3.83
CA ALA A 11 17.61 13.31 4.21
C ALA A 11 16.97 14.16 3.09
N GLY A 12 17.44 14.01 1.84
CA GLY A 12 16.86 14.75 0.71
C GLY A 12 15.41 14.38 0.42
N LEU A 13 15.01 13.13 0.65
CA LEU A 13 13.61 12.70 0.51
C LEU A 13 12.72 13.25 1.63
N ARG A 14 13.21 13.25 2.88
CA ARG A 14 12.51 13.86 4.02
C ARG A 14 12.26 15.35 3.80
N GLU A 15 13.28 16.07 3.33
CA GLU A 15 13.17 17.48 2.97
C GLU A 15 12.17 17.69 1.83
N LYS A 16 12.30 16.92 0.74
CA LYS A 16 11.41 17.03 -0.44
C LYS A 16 9.93 16.81 -0.09
N TYR A 17 9.62 15.81 0.73
CA TYR A 17 8.24 15.42 1.03
C TYR A 17 7.73 15.95 2.37
N GLY A 18 8.57 16.65 3.15
CA GLY A 18 8.19 17.20 4.45
C GLY A 18 7.83 16.14 5.50
N VAL A 19 8.58 15.04 5.57
CA VAL A 19 8.31 13.91 6.50
C VAL A 19 9.49 13.62 7.40
N ASP A 20 9.23 13.05 8.58
CA ASP A 20 10.31 12.72 9.54
C ASP A 20 11.02 11.42 9.18
N LYS A 21 10.31 10.51 8.50
CA LYS A 21 10.74 9.13 8.27
C LYS A 21 10.72 8.79 6.80
N VAL A 22 11.80 8.15 6.39
CA VAL A 22 11.91 7.39 5.15
C VAL A 22 12.35 6.01 5.57
N TYR A 23 11.42 5.05 5.46
CA TYR A 23 11.64 3.72 5.99
C TYR A 23 12.64 2.95 5.13
N GLU A 24 13.30 1.99 5.76
CA GLU A 24 14.23 1.10 5.08
C GLU A 24 13.65 -0.29 4.97
N TRP A 25 12.55 -0.37 4.23
CA TRP A 25 11.96 -1.65 3.91
C TRP A 25 12.75 -2.42 2.86
N ALA A 26 13.92 -1.95 2.44
CA ALA A 26 14.84 -2.75 1.66
C ALA A 26 15.23 -4.04 2.40
N GLY A 27 15.36 -4.00 3.73
CA GLY A 27 15.68 -5.16 4.56
C GLY A 27 14.60 -6.24 4.68
N TYR A 28 13.50 -6.16 3.92
CA TYR A 28 12.57 -7.27 3.71
C TYR A 28 12.58 -7.78 2.25
N ALA A 29 13.48 -7.29 1.41
CA ALA A 29 13.57 -7.63 -0.01
C ALA A 29 15.01 -7.62 -0.57
N ASP A 30 16.03 -7.44 0.26
CA ASP A 30 17.43 -7.33 -0.18
C ASP A 30 18.32 -8.48 0.31
N GLU A 31 17.75 -9.46 1.02
CA GLU A 31 18.43 -10.69 1.42
C GLU A 31 17.97 -11.92 0.60
N PRO A 32 18.85 -12.92 0.35
CA PRO A 32 18.48 -14.13 -0.41
C PRO A 32 17.26 -14.88 0.16
N ARG A 33 17.08 -14.85 1.49
CA ARG A 33 15.95 -15.49 2.19
C ARG A 33 14.59 -14.87 1.88
N GLU A 34 14.57 -13.62 1.44
CA GLU A 34 13.37 -12.84 1.11
C GLU A 34 13.04 -12.87 -0.39
N LYS A 35 13.90 -13.50 -1.20
CA LYS A 35 13.68 -13.64 -2.65
C LYS A 35 12.26 -14.11 -3.02
N PRO A 36 11.62 -15.07 -2.32
CA PRO A 36 10.26 -15.47 -2.64
C PRO A 36 9.22 -14.33 -2.55
N LEU A 37 9.39 -13.37 -1.62
CA LEU A 37 8.53 -12.19 -1.54
C LEU A 37 8.76 -11.26 -2.72
N VAL A 38 10.01 -11.02 -3.09
CA VAL A 38 10.36 -10.19 -4.26
C VAL A 38 9.75 -10.79 -5.52
N ASP A 39 9.94 -12.10 -5.74
CA ASP A 39 9.44 -12.80 -6.92
C ASP A 39 7.89 -12.77 -6.99
N ALA A 40 7.21 -12.92 -5.84
CA ALA A 40 5.76 -12.81 -5.77
C ALA A 40 5.25 -11.40 -6.10
N VAL A 41 5.90 -10.36 -5.56
CA VAL A 41 5.57 -8.95 -5.86
C VAL A 41 5.77 -8.65 -7.34
N GLU A 42 6.93 -9.00 -7.90
CA GLU A 42 7.25 -8.79 -9.32
C GLU A 42 6.20 -9.43 -10.22
N HIS A 43 5.88 -10.69 -9.95
CA HIS A 43 4.91 -11.43 -10.72
C HIS A 43 3.53 -10.76 -10.70
N VAL A 44 3.00 -10.48 -9.50
CA VAL A 44 1.66 -9.88 -9.34
C VAL A 44 1.62 -8.47 -9.93
N ALA A 45 2.63 -7.64 -9.63
CA ALA A 45 2.68 -6.27 -10.12
C ALA A 45 2.71 -6.21 -11.66
N LYS A 46 3.44 -7.12 -12.30
CA LYS A 46 3.47 -7.25 -13.76
C LYS A 46 2.08 -7.57 -14.34
N GLU A 47 1.38 -8.54 -13.77
CA GLU A 47 0.03 -8.90 -14.25
C GLU A 47 -1.00 -7.79 -14.02
N LEU A 48 -0.87 -7.08 -12.90
CA LEU A 48 -1.73 -5.95 -12.56
C LEU A 48 -1.33 -4.62 -13.24
N ASN A 49 -0.27 -4.62 -14.05
CA ASN A 49 0.31 -3.41 -14.66
C ASN A 49 0.50 -2.27 -13.62
N PHE A 50 1.20 -2.61 -12.54
CA PHE A 50 1.46 -1.77 -11.40
C PHE A 50 2.97 -1.75 -11.10
N ALA A 51 3.48 -0.67 -10.51
CA ALA A 51 4.90 -0.62 -10.15
C ALA A 51 5.18 -1.57 -8.96
N PRO A 52 6.04 -2.59 -9.10
CA PRO A 52 6.30 -3.57 -8.04
C PRO A 52 6.88 -2.93 -6.78
N SER A 53 7.80 -1.98 -6.94
CA SER A 53 8.36 -1.23 -5.80
C SER A 53 7.29 -0.45 -5.04
N TYR A 54 6.23 0.02 -5.71
CA TYR A 54 5.12 0.70 -5.05
C TYR A 54 4.19 -0.29 -4.35
N LEU A 55 3.80 -1.38 -5.03
CA LEU A 55 3.00 -2.46 -4.44
C LEU A 55 3.63 -2.97 -3.14
N TYR A 56 4.92 -3.30 -3.21
CA TYR A 56 5.72 -3.71 -2.07
C TYR A 56 5.72 -2.67 -0.95
N THR A 57 6.00 -1.41 -1.29
CA THR A 57 6.09 -0.33 -0.31
C THR A 57 4.78 -0.20 0.47
N ILE A 58 3.63 -0.24 -0.20
CA ILE A 58 2.35 -0.12 0.52
C ILE A 58 2.08 -1.40 1.33
N ALA A 59 2.27 -2.59 0.75
CA ALA A 59 2.01 -3.86 1.46
C ALA A 59 2.83 -3.99 2.76
N ILE A 60 4.15 -3.74 2.70
CA ILE A 60 5.02 -3.75 3.88
C ILE A 60 4.62 -2.67 4.87
N GLY A 61 4.27 -1.48 4.38
CA GLY A 61 3.87 -0.36 5.21
C GLY A 61 2.58 -0.62 6.00
N GLU A 62 1.61 -1.32 5.42
CA GLU A 62 0.32 -1.59 6.05
C GLU A 62 0.35 -2.73 7.07
N GLY A 63 1.31 -3.65 6.99
CA GLY A 63 1.49 -4.65 8.03
C GLY A 63 2.34 -5.85 7.63
N LEU A 64 2.44 -6.15 6.33
CA LEU A 64 3.04 -7.39 5.84
C LEU A 64 4.48 -7.60 6.31
N GLY A 65 5.22 -6.50 6.50
CA GLY A 65 6.56 -6.56 7.09
C GLY A 65 6.54 -7.18 8.49
N VAL A 66 5.69 -6.67 9.37
CA VAL A 66 5.67 -7.04 10.80
C VAL A 66 4.85 -8.31 11.06
N THR A 67 3.75 -8.51 10.33
CA THR A 67 2.83 -9.63 10.56
C THR A 67 3.16 -10.88 9.75
N TYR A 68 4.14 -10.80 8.84
CA TYR A 68 4.53 -11.93 8.01
C TYR A 68 6.04 -12.03 7.82
N ALA A 69 6.72 -10.98 7.31
CA ALA A 69 8.14 -11.05 6.99
C ALA A 69 9.07 -11.07 8.22
N ASP A 70 8.70 -10.45 9.33
CA ASP A 70 9.44 -10.47 10.61
C ASP A 70 9.20 -11.75 11.43
N ILE A 71 8.20 -12.56 11.06
CA ILE A 71 7.83 -13.74 11.84
C ILE A 71 8.74 -14.90 11.48
N LEU A 72 9.65 -15.26 12.39
CA LEU A 72 10.59 -16.39 12.19
C LEU A 72 9.91 -17.71 11.84
N ALA A 73 8.70 -17.96 12.35
CA ALA A 73 7.92 -19.15 12.03
C ALA A 73 7.47 -19.22 10.55
N ASN A 74 7.55 -18.11 9.82
CA ASN A 74 7.29 -18.05 8.38
C ASN A 74 8.52 -18.38 7.53
N TYR A 75 9.66 -18.70 8.14
CA TYR A 75 10.85 -19.18 7.44
C TYR A 75 10.99 -20.69 7.59
N LYS A 76 11.40 -21.35 6.50
CA LYS A 76 11.80 -22.76 6.47
C LYS A 76 13.15 -22.85 5.80
N ASP A 77 14.12 -23.48 6.46
CA ASP A 77 15.49 -23.60 5.98
C ASP A 77 16.09 -22.24 5.57
N ASP A 78 15.80 -21.20 6.36
CA ASP A 78 16.19 -19.80 6.13
C ASP A 78 15.63 -19.20 4.81
N VAL A 79 14.48 -19.68 4.35
CA VAL A 79 13.76 -19.13 3.19
C VAL A 79 12.32 -18.82 3.58
N LEU A 80 11.82 -17.64 3.19
CA LEU A 80 10.46 -17.21 3.48
C LEU A 80 9.42 -18.11 2.76
N LYS A 81 8.50 -18.70 3.53
CA LYS A 81 7.42 -19.55 3.03
C LYS A 81 6.30 -18.71 2.42
N THR A 82 5.92 -18.97 1.17
CA THR A 82 4.88 -18.21 0.46
C THR A 82 3.49 -18.85 0.51
N ASP A 83 3.37 -20.05 1.08
CA ASP A 83 2.16 -20.87 1.19
C ASP A 83 1.44 -20.72 2.54
N VAL A 84 1.85 -19.74 3.35
CA VAL A 84 1.20 -19.42 4.62
C VAL A 84 0.02 -18.49 4.36
N SER A 85 -1.13 -18.76 4.99
CA SER A 85 -2.29 -17.90 4.90
C SER A 85 -1.99 -16.49 5.44
N ILE A 86 -2.46 -15.47 4.73
CA ILE A 86 -2.24 -14.06 5.08
C ILE A 86 -3.54 -13.42 5.52
N ASP A 87 -3.55 -12.85 6.72
CA ASP A 87 -4.68 -12.08 7.22
C ASP A 87 -4.73 -10.72 6.50
N GLY A 88 -5.76 -10.48 5.69
CA GLY A 88 -5.90 -9.25 4.92
C GLY A 88 -6.08 -8.01 5.78
N TYR A 89 -6.74 -8.14 6.93
CA TYR A 89 -6.98 -7.04 7.84
C TYR A 89 -5.69 -6.66 8.59
N GLN A 90 -5.03 -7.63 9.23
CA GLN A 90 -3.83 -7.34 10.02
C GLN A 90 -2.59 -7.07 9.16
N SER A 91 -2.48 -7.73 8.01
CA SER A 91 -1.23 -7.71 7.22
C SER A 91 -1.27 -6.73 6.07
N LEU A 92 -2.45 -6.37 5.55
CA LEU A 92 -2.56 -5.59 4.31
C LEU A 92 -3.49 -4.39 4.45
N GLY A 93 -4.19 -4.23 5.58
CA GLY A 93 -5.16 -3.15 5.79
C GLY A 93 -6.35 -3.21 4.81
N VAL A 94 -6.72 -4.41 4.33
CA VAL A 94 -7.88 -4.60 3.45
C VAL A 94 -9.11 -5.00 4.27
N ASP A 95 -9.52 -4.09 5.15
CA ASP A 95 -10.56 -4.30 6.16
C ASP A 95 -11.91 -4.74 5.58
N ASP A 96 -12.23 -4.28 4.36
CA ASP A 96 -13.51 -4.55 3.68
C ASP A 96 -13.36 -5.38 2.40
N PHE A 97 -12.25 -6.13 2.24
CA PHE A 97 -11.96 -6.87 0.99
C PHE A 97 -13.14 -7.70 0.49
N SER A 98 -13.82 -8.45 1.36
CA SER A 98 -14.90 -9.36 0.96
C SER A 98 -16.14 -8.59 0.51
N SER A 99 -16.40 -7.41 1.09
CA SER A 99 -17.46 -6.52 0.63
C SER A 99 -17.08 -5.77 -0.65
N ASP A 100 -15.78 -5.53 -0.86
CA ASP A 100 -15.22 -4.89 -2.04
C ASP A 100 -15.03 -5.84 -3.22
N PHE A 101 -15.02 -7.15 -2.98
CA PHE A 101 -14.71 -8.16 -3.98
C PHE A 101 -15.49 -7.99 -5.29
N PRO A 102 -16.82 -7.78 -5.30
CA PRO A 102 -17.56 -7.56 -6.56
C PRO A 102 -17.06 -6.34 -7.36
N ARG A 103 -16.53 -5.32 -6.69
CA ARG A 103 -16.01 -4.09 -7.32
C ARG A 103 -14.59 -4.27 -7.84
N VAL A 104 -13.81 -5.13 -7.20
CA VAL A 104 -12.39 -5.34 -7.53
C VAL A 104 -12.10 -6.59 -8.34
N LYS A 105 -13.06 -7.50 -8.50
CA LYS A 105 -12.93 -8.74 -9.30
C LYS A 105 -12.42 -8.49 -10.73
N LYS A 106 -12.81 -7.38 -11.35
CA LYS A 106 -12.34 -7.02 -12.70
C LYS A 106 -10.82 -6.76 -12.81
N TYR A 107 -10.11 -6.59 -11.70
CA TYR A 107 -8.65 -6.45 -11.67
C TYR A 107 -7.94 -7.74 -11.30
N LEU A 108 -8.66 -8.79 -10.91
CA LEU A 108 -8.09 -10.06 -10.46
C LEU A 108 -8.06 -11.08 -11.61
N PRO A 109 -7.26 -12.15 -11.50
CA PRO A 109 -7.37 -13.31 -12.40
C PRO A 109 -8.82 -13.79 -12.53
N GLU A 110 -9.18 -14.31 -13.70
CA GLU A 110 -10.56 -14.73 -14.01
C GLU A 110 -11.06 -15.80 -13.05
N ASP A 111 -10.17 -16.70 -12.62
CA ASP A 111 -10.41 -17.80 -11.69
C ASP A 111 -10.26 -17.42 -10.20
N TYR A 112 -9.87 -16.19 -9.87
CA TYR A 112 -9.72 -15.74 -8.48
C TYR A 112 -11.06 -15.64 -7.74
N ASN A 113 -11.39 -16.55 -6.84
CA ASN A 113 -12.70 -16.65 -6.20
C ASN A 113 -12.62 -16.91 -4.69
N GLU A 114 -13.74 -16.66 -4.00
CA GLU A 114 -13.90 -17.05 -2.61
C GLU A 114 -13.99 -18.58 -2.49
N GLY A 115 -13.30 -19.15 -1.50
CA GLY A 115 -13.18 -20.59 -1.28
C GLY A 115 -11.89 -21.19 -1.84
N ASP A 116 -11.29 -20.54 -2.84
CA ASP A 116 -10.05 -20.96 -3.48
C ASP A 116 -8.90 -20.04 -3.07
N GLU A 117 -8.87 -18.78 -3.53
CA GLU A 117 -7.77 -17.85 -3.25
C GLU A 117 -7.93 -17.09 -1.92
N TYR A 118 -9.16 -16.96 -1.44
CA TYR A 118 -9.44 -16.31 -0.16
C TYR A 118 -10.73 -16.84 0.49
N THR A 119 -10.87 -16.60 1.79
CA THR A 119 -12.10 -16.84 2.55
C THR A 119 -12.53 -15.56 3.27
N SER A 120 -13.83 -15.25 3.26
CA SER A 120 -14.35 -14.10 4.00
C SER A 120 -14.12 -14.26 5.50
N LYS A 121 -13.71 -13.17 6.14
CA LYS A 121 -13.49 -13.10 7.59
C LYS A 121 -14.21 -11.87 8.14
N GLN A 122 -15.25 -12.12 8.93
CA GLN A 122 -15.91 -11.09 9.69
C GLN A 122 -15.14 -10.81 10.99
N ILE A 123 -14.82 -9.55 11.24
CA ILE A 123 -14.13 -9.12 12.46
C ILE A 123 -15.02 -8.07 13.14
N VAL A 124 -15.38 -8.35 14.39
CA VAL A 124 -16.13 -7.40 15.22
C VAL A 124 -15.13 -6.60 16.05
N ARG A 125 -15.16 -5.27 15.89
CA ARG A 125 -14.38 -4.31 16.67
C ARG A 125 -15.27 -3.62 17.68
N ASN A 126 -14.78 -3.50 18.91
CA ASN A 126 -15.34 -2.57 19.88
C ASN A 126 -14.60 -1.23 19.74
N GLU A 127 -15.18 -0.31 18.97
CA GLU A 127 -14.66 1.05 18.85
C GLU A 127 -15.42 1.99 19.79
N TRP A 128 -14.84 3.17 20.09
CA TRP A 128 -15.43 4.17 20.98
C TRP A 128 -16.67 4.78 20.29
N GLY A 129 -17.82 4.13 20.46
CA GLY A 129 -19.06 4.45 19.74
C GLY A 129 -19.95 3.25 19.40
N GLY A 130 -19.44 2.01 19.53
CA GLY A 130 -20.21 0.78 19.34
C GLY A 130 -19.42 -0.35 18.67
N GLU A 131 -20.10 -1.47 18.43
CA GLU A 131 -19.57 -2.57 17.63
C GLU A 131 -19.53 -2.16 16.16
N THR A 132 -18.35 -2.23 15.56
CA THR A 132 -18.15 -2.09 14.11
C THR A 132 -17.78 -3.44 13.54
N VAL A 133 -18.43 -3.82 12.44
CA VAL A 133 -18.16 -5.07 11.75
C VAL A 133 -17.36 -4.76 10.49
N VAL A 134 -16.18 -5.34 10.36
CA VAL A 134 -15.37 -5.28 9.13
C VAL A 134 -15.38 -6.64 8.44
N ASN A 135 -15.55 -6.63 7.13
CA ASN A 135 -15.67 -7.84 6.30
C ASN A 135 -14.42 -8.02 5.45
N SER A 136 -13.34 -8.45 6.11
CA SER A 136 -12.04 -8.67 5.49
C SER A 136 -11.94 -10.09 4.92
N ALA A 137 -10.73 -10.53 4.61
CA ALA A 137 -10.43 -11.84 4.06
C ALA A 137 -9.18 -12.46 4.68
N THR A 138 -9.15 -13.80 4.69
CA THR A 138 -7.92 -14.58 4.85
C THR A 138 -7.54 -15.12 3.49
N PHE A 139 -6.34 -14.79 3.02
CA PHE A 139 -5.84 -15.21 1.71
C PHE A 139 -5.04 -16.49 1.81
N ASP A 140 -5.17 -17.38 0.83
CA ASP A 140 -4.40 -18.61 0.75
C ASP A 140 -3.04 -18.35 0.09
N GLY A 141 -2.04 -18.02 0.91
CA GLY A 141 -0.68 -17.73 0.46
C GLY A 141 -0.44 -16.26 0.07
N LEU A 142 0.86 -15.92 -0.02
CA LEU A 142 1.35 -14.57 -0.28
C LEU A 142 0.89 -14.03 -1.63
N LYS A 143 0.91 -14.87 -2.68
CA LYS A 143 0.57 -14.45 -4.03
C LYS A 143 -0.89 -13.98 -4.12
N ASN A 144 -1.81 -14.75 -3.53
CA ASN A 144 -3.23 -14.42 -3.51
C ASN A 144 -3.49 -13.16 -2.68
N ALA A 145 -2.82 -13.01 -1.53
CA ALA A 145 -2.86 -11.80 -0.75
C ALA A 145 -2.43 -10.56 -1.55
N LEU A 146 -1.34 -10.67 -2.32
CA LEU A 146 -0.83 -9.58 -3.16
C LEU A 146 -1.78 -9.25 -4.32
N TYR A 147 -2.43 -10.23 -4.95
CA TYR A 147 -3.46 -9.97 -5.96
C TYR A 147 -4.64 -9.22 -5.34
N GLY A 148 -5.18 -9.72 -4.23
CA GLY A 148 -6.30 -9.08 -3.53
C GLY A 148 -5.98 -7.64 -3.15
N PHE A 149 -4.79 -7.42 -2.58
CA PHE A 149 -4.30 -6.09 -2.21
C PHE A 149 -4.06 -5.17 -3.41
N GLY A 150 -3.39 -5.67 -4.44
CA GLY A 150 -3.14 -4.91 -5.67
C GLY A 150 -4.43 -4.51 -6.39
N ALA A 151 -5.43 -5.40 -6.42
CA ALA A 151 -6.76 -5.12 -6.98
C ALA A 151 -7.48 -3.99 -6.22
N ILE A 152 -7.38 -3.96 -4.88
CA ILE A 152 -7.86 -2.83 -4.08
C ILE A 152 -7.12 -1.55 -4.48
N LEU A 153 -5.79 -1.54 -4.52
CA LEU A 153 -5.03 -0.34 -4.92
C LEU A 153 -5.40 0.16 -6.32
N LEU A 154 -5.59 -0.75 -7.28
CA LEU A 154 -6.05 -0.41 -8.63
C LEU A 154 -7.45 0.21 -8.61
N HIS A 155 -8.38 -0.38 -7.86
CA HIS A 155 -9.71 0.18 -7.68
C HIS A 155 -9.67 1.62 -7.15
N ARG A 156 -8.86 1.85 -6.12
CA ARG A 156 -8.71 3.16 -5.47
C ARG A 156 -8.06 4.19 -6.41
N ARG A 157 -7.08 3.77 -7.21
CA ARG A 157 -6.50 4.58 -8.29
C ARG A 157 -7.56 4.97 -9.32
N ASP A 158 -8.40 4.04 -9.74
CA ASP A 158 -9.48 4.31 -10.70
C ASP A 158 -10.51 5.30 -10.14
N ARG A 159 -10.90 5.17 -8.87
CA ARG A 159 -11.79 6.15 -8.20
C ARG A 159 -11.17 7.54 -8.14
N PHE A 160 -9.88 7.65 -7.82
CA PHE A 160 -9.16 8.92 -7.90
C PHE A 160 -9.19 9.50 -9.32
N LEU A 161 -8.87 8.68 -10.33
CA LEU A 161 -8.83 9.11 -11.73
C LEU A 161 -10.21 9.48 -12.27
N GLU A 162 -11.30 8.93 -11.73
CA GLU A 162 -12.67 9.31 -12.01
C GLU A 162 -12.99 10.67 -11.39
N HIS A 163 -12.77 10.84 -10.08
CA HIS A 163 -13.09 12.09 -9.40
C HIS A 163 -12.23 13.27 -9.90
N LYS A 164 -10.94 13.06 -10.25
CA LYS A 164 -10.15 14.14 -10.86
C LYS A 164 -10.76 14.62 -12.19
N ARG A 165 -11.43 13.72 -12.94
CA ARG A 165 -12.10 14.06 -14.21
C ARG A 165 -13.40 14.82 -13.92
N GLU A 166 -14.16 14.41 -12.91
CA GLU A 166 -15.33 15.15 -12.42
C GLU A 166 -14.97 16.60 -12.04
N PHE A 167 -13.85 16.77 -11.32
CA PHE A 167 -13.35 18.09 -10.90
C PHE A 167 -12.54 18.83 -11.96
N LYS A 168 -12.36 18.25 -13.15
CA LYS A 168 -11.62 18.84 -14.29
C LYS A 168 -10.15 19.18 -13.99
N TYR A 169 -9.50 18.39 -13.13
CA TYR A 169 -8.07 18.52 -12.84
C TYR A 169 -7.21 17.90 -13.95
N GLY A 170 -5.95 18.31 -14.01
CA GLY A 170 -4.98 17.92 -15.04
C GLY A 170 -4.63 16.43 -15.06
N ILE A 171 -3.59 16.08 -15.81
CA ILE A 171 -2.99 14.74 -15.80
C ILE A 171 -2.09 14.65 -14.56
N PRO A 172 -2.26 13.67 -13.67
CA PRO A 172 -1.42 13.54 -12.49
C PRO A 172 0.00 13.16 -12.88
N THR A 173 0.98 13.70 -12.18
CA THR A 173 2.34 13.16 -12.18
C THR A 173 2.36 11.78 -11.51
N GLU A 174 3.46 11.04 -11.67
CA GLU A 174 3.66 9.75 -11.00
C GLU A 174 3.53 9.88 -9.46
N ASP A 175 4.13 10.93 -8.88
CA ASP A 175 4.04 11.20 -7.44
C ASP A 175 2.59 11.51 -7.01
N GLN A 176 1.87 12.33 -7.79
CA GLN A 176 0.46 12.65 -7.50
C GLN A 176 -0.41 11.40 -7.58
N SER A 177 -0.21 10.57 -8.61
CA SER A 177 -0.96 9.32 -8.76
C SER A 177 -0.71 8.37 -7.59
N ALA A 178 0.54 8.21 -7.15
CA ALA A 178 0.88 7.38 -6.00
C ALA A 178 0.26 7.94 -4.71
N PHE A 179 0.50 9.22 -4.41
CA PHE A 179 -0.06 9.88 -3.23
C PHE A 179 -1.58 9.71 -3.14
N TRP A 180 -2.32 10.07 -4.19
CA TRP A 180 -3.78 10.00 -4.17
C TRP A 180 -4.31 8.57 -4.16
N THR A 181 -3.60 7.61 -4.79
CA THR A 181 -3.96 6.19 -4.67
C THR A 181 -3.95 5.73 -3.22
N TYR A 182 -2.91 6.12 -2.44
CA TYR A 182 -2.84 5.77 -1.03
C TYR A 182 -3.90 6.51 -0.19
N VAL A 183 -4.15 7.80 -0.46
CA VAL A 183 -5.22 8.55 0.23
C VAL A 183 -6.58 7.88 0.03
N TYR A 184 -6.90 7.43 -1.20
CA TYR A 184 -8.14 6.71 -1.49
C TYR A 184 -8.16 5.31 -0.88
N PHE A 185 -7.01 4.64 -0.79
CA PHE A 185 -6.86 3.37 -0.09
C PHE A 185 -7.24 3.47 1.38
N GLN A 186 -6.84 4.54 2.08
CA GLN A 186 -7.26 4.79 3.46
C GLN A 186 -8.75 5.16 3.60
N GLY A 187 -9.46 5.44 2.50
CA GLY A 187 -10.91 5.64 2.47
C GLY A 187 -11.36 6.50 1.29
N GLU A 188 -12.19 5.93 0.40
CA GLU A 188 -12.61 6.61 -0.85
C GLU A 188 -13.38 7.91 -0.61
N GLY A 189 -14.32 7.90 0.33
CA GLY A 189 -15.13 9.08 0.65
C GLY A 189 -14.29 10.22 1.23
N THR A 190 -13.33 9.88 2.10
CA THR A 190 -12.36 10.84 2.65
C THR A 190 -11.44 11.36 1.55
N GLY A 191 -10.94 10.47 0.68
CA GLY A 191 -10.08 10.85 -0.44
C GLY A 191 -10.77 11.76 -1.45
N ARG A 192 -12.05 11.52 -1.77
CA ARG A 192 -12.86 12.42 -2.60
C ARG A 192 -12.99 13.81 -1.99
N LYS A 193 -13.44 13.88 -0.73
CA LYS A 193 -13.61 15.16 -0.02
C LYS A 193 -12.29 15.92 0.08
N TYR A 194 -11.20 15.20 0.32
CA TYR A 194 -9.89 15.83 0.40
C TYR A 194 -9.44 16.37 -0.97
N LEU A 195 -9.60 15.61 -2.04
CA LEU A 195 -9.29 16.05 -3.40
C LEU A 195 -10.12 17.28 -3.83
N GLU A 196 -11.40 17.29 -3.47
CA GLU A 196 -12.30 18.42 -3.72
C GLU A 196 -11.86 19.67 -2.94
N ASN A 197 -11.62 19.53 -1.63
CA ASN A 197 -11.23 20.63 -0.75
C ASN A 197 -9.84 21.20 -1.11
N ASN A 198 -8.93 20.38 -1.62
CA ASN A 198 -7.59 20.82 -2.03
C ASN A 198 -7.63 21.67 -3.32
N GLY A 199 -8.69 21.56 -4.12
CA GLY A 199 -8.87 22.33 -5.37
C GLY A 199 -7.94 21.93 -6.52
N ASP A 200 -6.99 21.01 -6.29
CA ASP A 200 -6.11 20.39 -7.28
C ASP A 200 -5.50 19.08 -6.72
N MET A 201 -4.63 18.43 -7.49
CA MET A 201 -3.88 17.23 -7.11
C MET A 201 -2.55 17.52 -6.41
N ASP A 202 -2.14 18.79 -6.26
CA ASP A 202 -0.91 19.14 -5.56
C ASP A 202 -0.99 18.76 -4.07
N TYR A 203 -0.13 17.82 -3.67
CA TYR A 203 -0.03 17.33 -2.30
C TYR A 203 0.99 18.10 -1.46
N THR A 204 1.69 19.08 -2.03
CA THR A 204 2.79 19.84 -1.38
C THR A 204 2.35 21.11 -0.66
N SER A 205 1.09 21.53 -0.84
CA SER A 205 0.54 22.85 -0.50
C SER A 205 0.50 23.24 1.00
N ALA A 206 0.95 22.39 1.92
CA ALA A 206 1.22 22.78 3.32
C ALA A 206 2.25 21.82 3.96
N PRO A 207 3.25 22.26 4.73
CA PRO A 207 4.04 21.32 5.53
C PRO A 207 3.11 20.62 6.53
N PRO A 208 3.13 19.27 6.64
CA PRO A 208 2.35 18.62 7.68
C PRO A 208 2.79 19.16 9.05
N SER A 209 1.86 19.72 9.81
CA SER A 209 2.18 20.15 11.18
C SER A 209 2.50 18.92 12.03
N ASN A 210 3.41 19.01 12.99
CA ASN A 210 3.73 17.91 13.92
C ASN A 210 2.51 17.41 14.72
N VAL A 211 1.39 18.16 14.70
CA VAL A 211 0.10 17.85 15.33
C VAL A 211 -0.75 16.89 14.48
N ALA A 212 -0.41 16.70 13.19
CA ALA A 212 -1.13 15.87 12.22
C ALA A 212 -1.07 14.35 12.47
N ARG A 213 -0.32 13.87 13.48
CA ARG A 213 -0.13 12.42 13.73
C ARG A 213 -1.32 11.71 14.34
N ILE A 214 -2.38 12.43 14.74
CA ILE A 214 -3.49 11.89 15.54
C ILE A 214 -4.77 11.89 14.70
N GLY A 215 -4.92 10.89 13.81
CA GLY A 215 -6.16 10.61 13.09
C GLY A 215 -6.64 11.70 12.11
N GLY A 216 -7.65 11.37 11.30
CA GLY A 216 -8.26 12.31 10.35
C GLY A 216 -7.45 12.57 9.06
N PRO A 217 -7.89 13.55 8.24
CA PRO A 217 -7.31 13.82 6.92
C PRO A 217 -5.82 14.14 6.94
N ASP A 218 -5.36 14.89 7.95
CA ASP A 218 -3.94 15.27 8.09
C ASP A 218 -3.04 14.07 8.41
N GLY A 219 -3.54 13.09 9.17
CA GLY A 219 -2.82 11.84 9.44
C GLY A 219 -2.71 10.94 8.21
N ILE A 220 -3.78 10.84 7.42
CA ILE A 220 -3.78 10.11 6.13
C ILE A 220 -2.78 10.74 5.17
N ARG A 221 -2.80 12.08 5.06
CA ARG A 221 -1.86 12.84 4.25
C ARG A 221 -0.41 12.58 4.66
N TYR A 222 -0.10 12.67 5.95
CA TYR A 222 1.26 12.45 6.45
C TYR A 222 1.75 11.04 6.12
N LYS A 223 0.91 10.02 6.38
CA LYS A 223 1.22 8.63 5.99
C LYS A 223 1.45 8.50 4.49
N ALA A 224 0.60 9.10 3.66
CA ALA A 224 0.75 9.09 2.20
C ALA A 224 2.10 9.67 1.75
N LEU A 225 2.55 10.77 2.37
CA LEU A 225 3.87 11.35 2.12
C LEU A 225 5.00 10.44 2.61
N GLU A 226 4.87 9.79 3.76
CA GLU A 226 5.86 8.80 4.25
C GLU A 226 5.97 7.60 3.31
N ARG A 227 4.84 7.10 2.79
CA ARG A 227 4.82 6.02 1.78
C ARG A 227 5.46 6.47 0.48
N LEU A 228 5.16 7.67 -0.01
CA LEU A 228 5.73 8.23 -1.23
C LEU A 228 7.25 8.39 -1.10
N ALA A 229 7.73 8.98 0.00
CA ALA A 229 9.14 9.17 0.26
C ALA A 229 9.88 7.83 0.39
N THR A 230 9.27 6.86 1.07
CA THR A 230 9.81 5.50 1.20
C THR A 230 9.85 4.78 -0.15
N TRP A 231 8.80 4.88 -0.96
CA TRP A 231 8.76 4.29 -2.28
C TRP A 231 9.88 4.85 -3.17
N ARG A 232 10.09 6.18 -3.15
CA ARG A 232 11.20 6.79 -3.88
C ARG A 232 12.56 6.30 -3.41
N TYR A 233 12.74 6.08 -2.10
CA TYR A 233 13.95 5.43 -1.58
C TYR A 233 14.09 3.99 -2.11
N MET A 234 13.02 3.19 -2.13
CA MET A 234 13.03 1.83 -2.68
C MET A 234 13.43 1.80 -4.17
N LYS A 235 12.94 2.73 -4.99
CA LYS A 235 13.37 2.86 -6.40
C LYS A 235 14.88 3.09 -6.53
N THR A 236 15.52 3.81 -5.59
CA THR A 236 16.98 4.01 -5.64
C THR A 236 17.78 2.74 -5.39
N LYS A 237 17.17 1.74 -4.73
CA LYS A 237 17.81 0.45 -4.42
C LYS A 237 17.83 -0.50 -5.61
N LYS A 238 16.96 -0.29 -6.60
CA LYS A 238 16.87 -1.13 -7.81
C LYS A 238 16.69 -2.62 -7.48
N ILE A 239 15.93 -2.90 -6.43
CA ILE A 239 15.56 -4.27 -6.04
C ILE A 239 14.52 -4.81 -7.02
N PHE A 240 13.59 -3.96 -7.42
CA PHE A 240 12.48 -4.31 -8.31
C PHE A 240 12.69 -3.80 -9.74
N SER A 241 12.03 -4.47 -10.70
CA SER A 241 11.90 -4.01 -12.09
C SER A 241 10.89 -2.85 -12.17
N GLU A 242 11.16 -1.83 -12.98
CA GLU A 242 10.30 -0.64 -13.09
C GLU A 242 9.70 -0.52 -14.49
#